data_AF-A0A2H0QG65-F1
#
_entry.id   AF-A0A2H0QG65-F1
#
_cell.length_a   1.000
_cell.length_b   1.000
_cell.length_c   1.000
_cell.angle_alpha   90.00
_cell.angle_beta   90.00
_cell.angle_gamma   90.00
#
_symmetry.space_group_name_H-M   'P 1'
#
loop_
_entity.id
_entity.type
_entity.pdbx_description
1 polymer ?
#
loop_
_entity_poly.entity_id
_entity_poly.type
_entity_poly.pdbx_seq_one_letter_code
_entity_poly.pdbx_strand_id
1 'polypeptide(L)'
;MSKKLGHFIIFALFWSHLAVADDLRDIKNWEIVNADQDYYIKLRSEKKVMVDIQSFSQEPKIEKIDCSNKTNFCLIIYFAGEIGTQRIIKVWRAVIYNQKSGFYEGDYPYKYLDDGRDFPQPEYKYDDQKLVIKDETSGIEEEINFK
;
A
#
# COMPACT_ATOMS: atom_id res chain seq x y z
N MET A 1 1.39 -55.90 -30.64
CA MET A 1 2.07 -55.12 -29.59
C MET A 1 1.04 -54.29 -28.84
N SER A 2 0.90 -54.55 -27.55
CA SER A 2 0.09 -53.78 -26.60
C SER A 2 0.86 -52.55 -26.12
N LYS A 3 0.20 -51.38 -26.03
CA LYS A 3 0.06 -50.61 -24.78
C LYS A 3 -0.84 -49.39 -24.97
N LYS A 4 -1.54 -49.09 -23.87
CA LYS A 4 -2.61 -48.12 -23.63
C LYS A 4 -2.09 -46.69 -23.39
N LEU A 5 -3.08 -45.78 -23.43
CA LEU A 5 -3.31 -44.60 -22.56
C LEU A 5 -2.46 -43.34 -22.74
N GLY A 6 -3.16 -42.20 -22.70
CA GLY A 6 -2.57 -40.90 -22.40
C GLY A 6 -3.48 -39.72 -22.69
N HIS A 7 -4.61 -39.61 -21.99
CA HIS A 7 -5.28 -38.32 -21.79
C HIS A 7 -4.28 -37.35 -21.14
N PHE A 8 -4.13 -36.14 -21.67
CA PHE A 8 -3.88 -34.95 -20.88
C PHE A 8 -4.61 -33.78 -21.55
N ILE A 9 -5.87 -33.60 -21.16
CA ILE A 9 -6.51 -32.29 -21.25
C ILE A 9 -5.79 -31.45 -20.19
N ILE A 10 -5.02 -30.46 -20.63
CA ILE A 10 -4.47 -29.43 -19.74
C ILE A 10 -5.67 -28.56 -19.33
N PHE A 11 -6.28 -28.93 -18.21
CA PHE A 11 -7.10 -28.03 -17.40
C PHE A 11 -6.16 -27.20 -16.51
N ALA A 12 -6.63 -26.00 -16.16
CA ALA A 12 -6.05 -25.05 -15.20
C ALA A 12 -5.03 -24.02 -15.75
N LEU A 13 -5.54 -23.06 -16.52
CA LEU A 13 -4.95 -21.71 -16.57
C LEU A 13 -6.05 -20.65 -16.41
N PHE A 14 -6.93 -20.78 -15.41
CA PHE A 14 -7.89 -19.71 -15.11
C PHE A 14 -8.35 -19.79 -13.66
N TRP A 15 -7.41 -19.73 -12.70
CA TRP A 15 -7.74 -19.61 -11.27
C TRP A 15 -6.67 -18.88 -10.43
N SER A 16 -5.76 -18.13 -11.05
CA SER A 16 -4.66 -17.46 -10.32
C SER A 16 -4.91 -15.99 -9.98
N HIS A 17 -5.94 -15.33 -10.54
CA HIS A 17 -6.16 -13.91 -10.23
C HIS A 17 -6.99 -13.66 -8.97
N LEU A 18 -7.87 -14.60 -8.58
CA LEU A 18 -8.70 -14.42 -7.39
C LEU A 18 -7.91 -14.64 -6.08
N ALA A 19 -7.00 -15.63 -6.06
CA ALA A 19 -6.24 -15.99 -4.86
C ALA A 19 -5.20 -14.92 -4.47
N VAL A 20 -4.63 -14.20 -5.44
CA VAL A 20 -3.65 -13.13 -5.19
C VAL A 20 -4.34 -11.87 -4.64
N ALA A 21 -5.55 -11.56 -5.12
CA ALA A 21 -6.27 -10.36 -4.70
C ALA A 21 -6.80 -10.43 -3.25
N ASP A 22 -7.17 -11.63 -2.75
CA ASP A 22 -7.54 -11.84 -1.35
C ASP A 22 -6.31 -11.78 -0.43
N ASP A 23 -5.14 -12.20 -0.91
CA ASP A 23 -3.88 -12.18 -0.18
C ASP A 23 -3.41 -10.74 0.11
N LEU A 24 -3.57 -9.81 -0.85
CA LEU A 24 -3.11 -8.43 -0.67
C LEU A 24 -3.89 -7.64 0.39
N ARG A 25 -5.13 -8.05 0.72
CA ARG A 25 -6.00 -7.31 1.65
C ARG A 25 -5.72 -7.62 3.12
N ASP A 26 -5.08 -8.74 3.42
CA ASP A 26 -4.75 -9.10 4.80
C ASP A 26 -3.48 -8.38 5.25
N ILE A 27 -3.59 -7.56 6.30
CA ILE A 27 -2.46 -6.87 6.94
C ILE A 27 -1.33 -7.85 7.27
N LYS A 28 -1.64 -9.11 7.61
CA LYS A 28 -0.64 -10.13 7.95
C LYS A 28 0.32 -10.44 6.82
N ASN A 29 -0.06 -10.18 5.57
CA ASN A 29 0.79 -10.41 4.41
C ASN A 29 1.78 -9.28 4.15
N TRP A 30 1.64 -8.17 4.88
CA TRP A 30 2.55 -7.05 4.83
C TRP A 30 3.44 -7.02 6.07
N GLU A 31 4.62 -6.45 5.91
CA GLU A 31 5.50 -6.19 7.03
C GLU A 31 6.27 -4.89 6.87
N ILE A 32 6.53 -4.26 8.01
CA ILE A 32 7.52 -3.22 8.14
C ILE A 32 8.83 -3.89 8.53
N VAL A 33 9.91 -3.57 7.82
CA VAL A 33 11.27 -3.98 8.16
C VAL A 33 12.10 -2.73 8.48
N ASN A 34 12.96 -2.85 9.48
CA ASN A 34 13.97 -1.84 9.78
C ASN A 34 15.30 -2.31 9.18
N ALA A 35 15.89 -1.51 8.30
CA ALA A 35 17.19 -1.76 7.71
C ALA A 35 17.96 -0.43 7.63
N ASP A 36 19.21 -0.43 8.08
CA ASP A 36 20.12 0.72 7.97
C ASP A 36 19.55 2.04 8.53
N GLN A 37 18.81 1.97 9.64
CA GLN A 37 18.13 3.11 10.30
C GLN A 37 16.89 3.65 9.59
N ASP A 38 16.54 3.08 8.44
CA ASP A 38 15.32 3.40 7.72
C ASP A 38 14.26 2.30 7.91
N TYR A 39 13.01 2.67 7.65
CA TYR A 39 11.88 1.73 7.64
C TYR A 39 11.41 1.50 6.21
N TYR A 40 11.03 0.26 5.93
CA TYR A 40 10.51 -0.15 4.64
C TYR A 40 9.25 -0.97 4.81
N ILE A 41 8.30 -0.82 3.90
CA ILE A 41 7.16 -1.74 3.77
C ILE A 41 7.43 -2.71 2.65
N LYS A 42 7.10 -3.98 2.89
CA LYS A 42 7.07 -4.99 1.83
C LYS A 42 5.96 -6.02 2.01
N LEU A 43 5.60 -6.65 0.89
CA LEU A 43 4.83 -7.88 0.89
C LEU A 43 5.72 -9.04 1.37
N ARG A 44 5.25 -9.85 2.31
CA ARG A 44 6.04 -10.95 2.91
C ARG A 44 6.46 -12.02 1.90
N SER A 45 5.63 -12.26 0.89
CA SER A 45 5.93 -13.19 -0.20
C SER A 45 7.04 -12.68 -1.13
N GLU A 46 7.30 -11.37 -1.15
CA GLU A 46 8.28 -10.73 -2.02
C GLU A 46 9.48 -10.19 -1.25
N LYS A 47 10.58 -10.95 -1.28
CA LYS A 47 11.79 -10.57 -0.51
C LYS A 47 12.57 -9.39 -1.08
N LYS A 48 12.38 -9.05 -2.36
CA LYS A 48 13.25 -8.11 -3.09
C LYS A 48 12.61 -6.76 -3.37
N VAL A 49 11.29 -6.65 -3.27
CA VAL A 49 10.57 -5.41 -3.58
C VAL A 49 10.06 -4.83 -2.27
N MET A 50 10.62 -3.70 -1.89
CA MET A 50 10.21 -2.94 -0.71
C MET A 50 10.27 -1.45 -1.07
N VAL A 51 9.52 -0.64 -0.32
CA VAL A 51 9.52 0.82 -0.48
C VAL A 51 9.94 1.44 0.84
N ASP A 52 10.78 2.48 0.77
CA ASP A 52 11.11 3.28 1.93
C ASP A 52 9.86 4.01 2.42
N ILE A 53 9.73 4.14 3.74
CA ILE A 53 8.59 4.81 4.33
C ILE A 53 9.04 5.88 5.29
N GLN A 54 8.32 7.00 5.30
CA GLN A 54 8.58 8.04 6.26
C GLN A 54 8.05 7.62 7.64
N SER A 55 8.91 7.72 8.64
CA SER A 55 8.57 7.56 10.05
C SER A 55 8.99 8.79 10.85
N PHE A 56 8.37 8.98 12.02
CA PHE A 56 8.66 10.08 12.93
C PHE A 56 9.14 9.56 14.29
N SER A 57 8.55 10.04 15.39
CA SER A 57 9.03 9.78 16.75
C SER A 57 8.91 8.33 17.26
N GLN A 58 8.26 7.43 16.50
CA GLN A 58 7.92 6.08 16.93
C GLN A 58 8.10 5.07 15.79
N GLU A 59 8.24 3.79 16.14
CA GLU A 59 8.25 2.70 15.16
C GLU A 59 6.91 2.68 14.40
N PRO A 60 6.94 2.73 13.06
CA PRO A 60 5.73 2.75 12.26
C PRO A 60 4.97 1.43 12.34
N LYS A 61 3.65 1.48 12.19
CA LYS A 61 2.79 0.30 12.30
C LYS A 61 1.70 0.30 11.24
N ILE A 62 1.61 -0.78 10.46
CA ILE A 62 0.50 -0.98 9.51
C ILE A 62 -0.81 -1.13 10.30
N GLU A 63 -1.80 -0.33 9.95
CA GLU A 63 -3.11 -0.33 10.63
C GLU A 63 -4.25 -0.81 9.74
N LYS A 64 -4.16 -0.55 8.43
CA LYS A 64 -5.23 -0.89 7.49
C LYS A 64 -4.66 -1.12 6.10
N ILE A 65 -5.20 -2.11 5.39
CA ILE A 65 -5.06 -2.19 3.93
C ILE A 65 -6.41 -1.83 3.32
N ASP A 66 -6.40 -0.95 2.32
CA ASP A 66 -7.57 -0.62 1.52
C ASP A 66 -7.29 -0.89 0.04
N CYS A 67 -7.76 -2.03 -0.45
CA CYS A 67 -7.68 -2.37 -1.86
C CYS A 67 -9.02 -2.05 -2.51
N SER A 68 -9.04 -1.04 -3.37
CA SER A 68 -10.23 -0.70 -4.14
C SER A 68 -10.48 -1.78 -5.20
N ASN A 69 -11.74 -2.20 -5.36
CA ASN A 69 -12.14 -3.10 -6.44
C ASN A 69 -12.21 -2.39 -7.81
N LYS A 70 -12.22 -1.05 -7.82
CA LYS A 70 -12.35 -0.23 -9.03
C LYS A 70 -10.99 0.13 -9.63
N THR A 71 -9.95 0.10 -8.81
CA THR A 71 -8.59 0.49 -9.20
C THR A 71 -7.64 -0.67 -8.95
N ASN A 72 -6.59 -0.82 -9.75
CA ASN A 72 -5.56 -1.85 -9.55
C ASN A 72 -4.58 -1.48 -8.40
N PHE A 73 -5.05 -0.82 -7.34
CA PHE A 73 -4.22 -0.31 -6.26
C PHE A 73 -4.70 -0.78 -4.89
N CYS A 74 -3.73 -0.98 -4.00
CA CYS A 74 -3.94 -1.09 -2.57
C CYS A 74 -3.24 0.08 -1.87
N LEU A 75 -3.95 0.69 -0.91
CA LEU A 75 -3.36 1.61 0.05
C LEU A 75 -2.97 0.82 1.28
N ILE A 76 -1.67 0.75 1.57
CA ILE A 76 -1.13 0.19 2.80
C ILE A 76 -0.97 1.34 3.78
N ILE A 77 -1.95 1.51 4.65
CA ILE A 77 -2.03 2.62 5.60
C ILE A 77 -1.32 2.24 6.88
N TYR A 78 -0.38 3.07 7.29
CA TYR A 78 0.40 2.88 8.50
C TYR A 78 0.44 4.15 9.34
N PHE A 79 0.48 3.97 10.66
CA PHE A 79 0.78 5.05 11.59
C PHE A 79 2.28 5.34 11.52
N ALA A 80 2.64 6.56 11.12
CA ALA A 80 4.02 7.00 10.92
C ALA A 80 4.62 7.65 12.18
N GLY A 81 3.77 8.06 13.14
CA GLY A 81 4.20 8.58 14.43
C GLY A 81 3.71 9.99 14.77
N GLU A 82 4.40 10.55 15.75
CA GLU A 82 4.27 11.87 16.39
C GLU A 82 4.99 13.03 15.70
N ILE A 83 4.36 14.15 15.33
CA ILE A 83 5.11 15.38 14.99
C ILE A 83 4.65 16.60 15.79
N GLY A 84 5.56 17.57 15.93
CA GLY A 84 5.33 18.84 16.63
C GLY A 84 5.78 18.85 18.08
N THR A 85 5.96 20.05 18.65
CA THR A 85 6.43 20.25 20.03
C THR A 85 5.37 20.91 20.92
N GLN A 86 4.71 21.95 20.41
CA GLN A 86 3.63 22.65 21.12
C GLN A 86 2.24 22.10 20.79
N ARG A 87 2.10 21.51 19.60
CA ARG A 87 0.88 20.89 19.07
C ARG A 87 1.30 19.54 18.51
N ILE A 88 0.89 18.47 19.18
CA ILE A 88 1.21 17.11 18.78
C ILE A 88 0.21 16.68 17.73
N ILE A 89 0.73 16.28 16.57
CA ILE A 89 -0.07 15.82 15.44
C ILE A 89 0.33 14.36 15.18
N LYS A 90 -0.64 13.47 15.28
CA LYS A 90 -0.49 12.08 14.89
C LYS A 90 -0.61 11.96 13.38
N VAL A 91 0.35 11.26 12.77
CA VAL A 91 0.48 11.16 11.32
C VAL A 91 0.26 9.73 10.86
N TRP A 92 -0.64 9.58 9.89
CA TRP A 92 -0.80 8.36 9.10
C TRP A 92 -0.41 8.63 7.67
N ARG A 93 0.26 7.65 7.08
CA ARG A 93 0.69 7.67 5.69
C ARG A 93 0.21 6.42 4.98
N ALA A 94 0.19 6.46 3.66
CA ALA A 94 -0.23 5.36 2.82
C ALA A 94 0.82 5.10 1.75
N VAL A 95 1.32 3.87 1.73
CA VAL A 95 2.04 3.33 0.59
C VAL A 95 1.04 2.90 -0.46
N ILE A 96 1.32 3.24 -1.71
CA ILE A 96 0.48 2.88 -2.86
C ILE A 96 1.13 1.71 -3.58
N TYR A 97 0.43 0.57 -3.61
CA TYR A 97 0.89 -0.64 -4.29
C TYR A 97 0.02 -0.95 -5.50
N ASN A 98 0.66 -1.04 -6.67
CA ASN A 98 0.03 -1.39 -7.93
C ASN A 98 -0.09 -2.91 -8.06
N GLN A 99 -1.30 -3.43 -7.94
CA GLN A 99 -1.59 -4.86 -8.00
C GLN A 99 -1.30 -5.46 -9.39
N LYS A 100 -1.36 -4.66 -10.46
CA LYS A 100 -1.14 -5.13 -11.84
C LYS A 100 0.34 -5.23 -12.16
N SER A 101 1.13 -4.24 -11.75
CA SER A 101 2.57 -4.19 -12.04
C SER A 101 3.42 -4.84 -10.95
N GLY A 102 2.90 -4.98 -9.73
CA GLY A 102 3.61 -5.48 -8.56
C GLY A 102 4.58 -4.46 -7.94
N PHE A 103 4.48 -3.18 -8.31
CA PHE A 103 5.38 -2.13 -7.84
C PHE A 103 4.72 -1.16 -6.87
N TYR A 104 5.54 -0.52 -6.04
CA TYR A 104 5.14 0.61 -5.20
C TYR A 104 5.22 1.91 -6.00
N GLU A 105 4.18 2.72 -5.93
CA GLU A 105 4.13 4.05 -6.57
C GLU A 105 4.58 5.17 -5.61
N GLY A 106 4.85 4.83 -4.35
CA GLY A 106 5.41 5.74 -3.35
C GLY A 106 4.66 5.72 -2.01
N ASP A 107 5.10 6.60 -1.12
CA ASP A 107 4.60 6.81 0.23
C ASP A 107 4.07 8.25 0.36
N TYR A 108 2.81 8.40 0.79
CA TYR A 108 2.10 9.68 0.78
C TYR A 108 1.31 9.96 2.07
N PRO A 109 1.10 11.23 2.44
CA PRO A 109 0.25 11.59 3.57
C PRO A 109 -1.18 11.08 3.42
N TYR A 110 -1.70 10.41 4.46
CA TYR A 110 -3.05 9.83 4.41
C TYR A 110 -4.03 10.50 5.37
N LYS A 111 -3.61 10.76 6.61
CA LYS A 111 -4.45 11.36 7.64
C LYS A 111 -3.61 12.03 8.70
N TYR A 112 -4.13 13.13 9.24
CA TYR A 112 -3.61 13.78 10.43
C TYR A 112 -4.66 13.80 11.53
N LEU A 113 -4.23 13.62 12.77
CA LEU A 113 -5.07 13.84 13.94
C LEU A 113 -4.36 14.79 14.89
N ASP A 114 -4.98 15.94 15.14
CA ASP A 114 -4.64 16.83 16.24
C ASP A 114 -5.73 16.69 17.32
N ASP A 115 -5.33 16.68 18.59
CA ASP A 115 -6.19 16.39 19.75
C ASP A 115 -7.36 17.39 19.91
N GLY A 116 -8.39 17.24 19.07
CA GLY A 116 -9.66 17.96 19.15
C GLY A 116 -9.79 19.23 18.29
N ARG A 117 -8.85 19.53 17.37
CA ARG A 117 -9.01 20.65 16.43
C ARG A 117 -8.87 20.20 14.98
N ASP A 118 -9.49 20.96 14.10
CA ASP A 118 -9.33 20.77 12.67
C ASP A 118 -7.86 20.98 12.27
N PHE A 119 -7.39 20.06 11.43
CA PHE A 119 -6.08 20.11 10.80
C PHE A 119 -6.29 19.77 9.32
N PRO A 120 -5.68 20.50 8.37
CA PRO A 120 -5.81 20.22 6.95
C PRO A 120 -5.55 18.75 6.65
N GLN A 121 -6.44 18.10 5.90
CA GLN A 121 -6.33 16.67 5.59
C GLN A 121 -5.89 16.48 4.14
N PRO A 122 -5.10 15.43 3.85
CA PRO A 122 -4.84 15.02 2.49
C PRO A 122 -6.15 14.67 1.75
N GLU A 123 -6.26 15.13 0.52
CA GLU A 123 -7.34 14.77 -0.40
C GLU A 123 -6.88 13.68 -1.36
N TYR A 124 -7.67 12.62 -1.45
CA TYR A 124 -7.50 11.55 -2.43
C TYR A 124 -8.67 11.57 -3.40
N LYS A 125 -8.39 11.73 -4.69
CA LYS A 125 -9.38 11.63 -5.77
C LYS A 125 -8.90 10.62 -6.78
N TYR A 126 -9.72 9.62 -7.09
CA TYR A 126 -9.36 8.59 -8.04
C TYR A 126 -10.55 8.18 -8.91
N ASP A 127 -10.23 7.73 -10.12
CA ASP A 127 -11.14 7.09 -11.06
C ASP A 127 -10.50 5.78 -11.58
N ASP A 128 -10.97 5.24 -12.70
CA ASP A 128 -10.43 3.99 -13.24
C ASP A 128 -9.07 4.17 -13.95
N GLN A 129 -8.59 5.40 -14.12
CA GLN A 129 -7.38 5.76 -14.89
C GLN A 129 -6.29 6.43 -14.06
N LYS A 130 -6.62 7.11 -12.96
CA LYS A 130 -5.62 7.79 -12.14
C LYS A 130 -6.02 7.98 -10.69
N LEU A 131 -5.01 8.22 -9.87
CA LEU A 131 -5.11 8.69 -8.49
C LEU A 131 -4.40 10.02 -8.37
N VAL A 132 -5.10 11.01 -7.84
CA VAL A 132 -4.60 12.34 -7.51
C VAL A 132 -4.58 12.48 -6.00
N ILE A 133 -3.43 12.87 -5.47
CA ILE A 133 -3.20 13.09 -4.04
C ILE A 133 -2.80 14.54 -3.87
N LYS A 134 -3.51 15.26 -3.00
CA LYS A 134 -3.18 16.63 -2.64
C LYS A 134 -3.08 16.76 -1.13
N ASP A 135 -1.99 17.32 -0.64
CA ASP A 135 -1.85 17.65 0.78
C ASP A 135 -1.17 19.02 0.91
N GLU A 136 -1.96 19.99 1.38
CA GLU A 136 -1.48 21.36 1.61
C GLU A 136 -0.44 21.42 2.74
N THR A 137 -0.48 20.47 3.69
CA THR A 137 0.42 20.46 4.84
C THR A 137 1.87 20.19 4.43
N SER A 138 2.08 19.19 3.57
CA SER A 138 3.40 18.82 3.04
C SER A 138 3.73 19.48 1.69
N GLY A 139 2.76 20.16 1.07
CA GLY A 139 2.92 20.75 -0.26
C GLY A 139 2.93 19.72 -1.39
N ILE A 140 2.37 18.52 -1.16
CA ILE A 140 2.30 17.44 -2.14
C ILE A 140 1.11 17.65 -3.07
N GLU A 141 1.36 17.57 -4.37
CA GLU A 141 0.35 17.41 -5.42
C GLU A 141 0.87 16.37 -6.41
N GLU A 142 0.37 15.15 -6.31
CA GLU A 142 0.85 14.01 -7.10
C GLU A 142 -0.28 13.43 -7.96
N GLU A 143 0.08 12.99 -9.18
CA GLU A 143 -0.82 12.29 -10.09
C GLU A 143 -0.21 10.96 -10.55
N ILE A 144 -0.79 9.85 -10.09
CA ILE A 144 -0.38 8.50 -10.41
C ILE A 144 -1.32 7.95 -11.49
N ASN A 145 -0.76 7.60 -12.65
CA ASN A 145 -1.51 7.14 -13.82
C ASN A 145 -1.53 5.60 -13.91
N PHE A 146 -2.70 5.02 -14.15
CA PHE A 146 -2.97 3.57 -14.04
C PHE A 146 -2.71 2.78 -15.32
N LYS A 147 -1.65 3.12 -16.07
CA LYS A 147 -1.36 2.53 -17.40
C LYS A 147 -1.18 1.00 -17.40
#